data_AF-A0A3N4J1V0-F1
#
_entry.id   AF-A0A3N4J1V0-F1
#
_cell.length_a   1.000
_cell.length_b   1.000
_cell.length_c   1.000
_cell.angle_alpha   90.00
_cell.angle_beta   90.00
_cell.angle_gamma   90.00
#
_symmetry.space_group_name_H-M   'P 1'
#
loop_
_entity.id
_entity.type
_entity.pdbx_description
1 polymer ?
#
loop_
_entity_poly.entity_id
_entity_poly.type
_entity_poly.pdbx_seq_one_letter_code
_entity_poly.pdbx_strand_id
1 'polypeptide(L)'
;MEVTKKPFGSGANAKFAYVNPAEESILGSIERMRLELAEAQKETDKKFETFKLTMQPLEAIAIAMRRRFFSNYRKQTGMTYGHRAAIERGHIAAHHGDVITDTPLAVSRRIKDTDTYRSLYWISPEQAKPYFNSKIMVKMINKRATMLADFRPGSKPWDVGRQEAFEKVLSFWNNASSEERRKFEDIDGDGLQEEREWLKIVYA
;
A
#
# COMPACT_ATOMS: atom_id res chain seq x y z
N MET A 1 21.95 -43.96 46.50
CA MET A 1 22.01 -42.80 45.59
C MET A 1 20.87 -41.88 45.99
N GLU A 2 21.16 -40.82 46.75
CA GLU A 2 20.16 -39.86 47.21
C GLU A 2 19.79 -38.90 46.08
N VAL A 3 18.49 -38.77 45.78
CA VAL A 3 17.97 -37.81 44.81
C VAL A 3 17.50 -36.57 45.56
N THR A 4 18.32 -35.51 45.53
CA THR A 4 17.97 -34.19 46.05
C THR A 4 17.00 -33.50 45.08
N LYS A 5 15.72 -33.38 45.48
CA LYS A 5 14.74 -32.54 44.77
C LYS A 5 14.95 -31.08 45.18
N LYS A 6 15.39 -30.24 44.23
CA LYS A 6 15.40 -28.78 44.41
C LYS A 6 13.96 -28.25 44.51
N PRO A 7 13.66 -27.32 45.43
CA PRO A 7 12.40 -26.60 45.40
C PRO A 7 12.47 -25.53 44.29
N PHE A 8 11.53 -25.60 43.35
CA PHE A 8 11.23 -24.47 42.48
C PHE A 8 10.49 -23.41 43.31
N GLY A 9 11.24 -22.49 43.91
CA GLY A 9 10.71 -21.20 44.37
C GLY A 9 10.45 -20.33 43.14
N SER A 10 9.21 -19.92 42.91
CA SER A 10 8.59 -18.75 43.55
C SER A 10 9.20 -17.44 43.05
N GLY A 11 8.78 -17.05 41.86
CA GLY A 11 8.87 -15.70 41.36
C GLY A 11 7.57 -15.36 40.64
N ALA A 12 6.44 -15.31 41.36
CA ALA A 12 5.25 -14.68 40.83
C ALA A 12 5.59 -13.22 40.57
N ASN A 13 5.73 -12.85 39.30
CA ASN A 13 6.02 -11.49 38.88
C ASN A 13 4.78 -10.63 39.17
N ALA A 14 4.76 -10.02 40.37
CA ALA A 14 3.63 -9.24 40.88
C ALA A 14 3.21 -8.06 39.98
N LYS A 15 4.02 -7.72 38.96
CA LYS A 15 3.71 -6.67 37.98
C LYS A 15 2.54 -7.00 37.05
N PHE A 16 2.04 -8.23 37.02
CA PHE A 16 0.89 -8.63 36.19
C PHE A 16 -0.24 -9.31 36.98
N ALA A 17 -0.19 -9.28 38.31
CA ALA A 17 -1.31 -9.77 39.11
C ALA A 17 -2.47 -8.79 38.97
N TYR A 18 -3.54 -9.23 38.29
CA TYR A 18 -4.81 -8.52 38.24
C TYR A 18 -5.39 -8.51 39.67
N VAL A 19 -5.15 -7.42 40.40
CA VAL A 19 -5.68 -7.26 41.76
C VAL A 19 -7.13 -6.82 41.63
N ASN A 20 -8.06 -7.70 42.00
CA ASN A 20 -9.44 -7.29 42.17
C ASN A 20 -9.51 -6.28 43.31
N PRO A 21 -10.13 -5.10 43.12
CA PRO A 21 -10.39 -4.21 44.25
C PRO A 21 -11.19 -4.99 45.31
N ALA A 22 -10.81 -4.81 46.57
CA ALA A 22 -11.37 -5.58 47.67
C ALA A 22 -12.92 -5.46 47.65
N GLU A 23 -13.59 -6.61 47.69
CA GLU A 23 -15.05 -6.84 47.67
C GLU A 23 -15.72 -7.09 46.32
N GLU A 24 -15.04 -6.97 45.18
CA GLU A 24 -15.63 -7.38 43.89
C GLU A 24 -15.38 -8.85 43.56
N SER A 25 -16.45 -9.54 43.13
CA SER A 25 -16.31 -10.88 42.56
C SER A 25 -15.58 -10.79 41.22
N ILE A 26 -14.85 -11.84 40.85
CA ILE A 26 -14.16 -11.93 39.55
C ILE A 26 -15.16 -11.68 38.39
N LEU A 27 -16.40 -12.13 38.55
CA LEU A 27 -17.51 -11.89 37.62
C LEU A 27 -17.84 -10.39 37.48
N GLY A 28 -17.99 -9.67 38.59
CA GLY A 28 -18.27 -8.23 38.57
C GLY A 28 -17.16 -7.42 37.89
N SER A 29 -15.90 -7.81 38.09
CA SER A 29 -14.76 -7.18 37.43
C SER A 29 -14.69 -7.47 35.94
N ILE A 30 -15.03 -8.69 35.52
CA ILE A 30 -15.13 -9.05 34.10
C ILE A 30 -16.24 -8.25 33.41
N GLU A 31 -17.39 -8.08 34.07
CA GLU A 31 -18.50 -7.28 33.54
C GLU A 31 -18.11 -5.80 33.41
N ARG A 32 -17.41 -5.24 34.39
CA ARG A 32 -16.91 -3.86 34.33
C ARG A 32 -15.92 -3.67 33.17
N MET A 33 -14.95 -4.57 33.01
CA MET A 33 -14.00 -4.52 31.88
C MET A 33 -14.71 -4.60 30.53
N ARG A 34 -15.77 -5.41 30.41
CA ARG A 34 -16.57 -5.48 29.17
C ARG A 34 -17.32 -4.18 28.89
N LEU A 35 -17.87 -3.55 29.93
CA LEU A 35 -18.51 -2.24 29.84
C LEU A 35 -17.51 -1.15 29.41
N GLU A 36 -16.35 -1.10 30.04
CA GLU A 36 -15.28 -0.15 29.70
C GLU A 36 -14.78 -0.35 28.26
N LEU A 37 -14.60 -1.61 27.81
CA LEU A 37 -14.24 -1.91 26.42
C LEU A 37 -15.33 -1.48 25.43
N ALA A 38 -16.61 -1.69 25.78
CA ALA A 38 -17.72 -1.28 24.93
C ALA A 38 -17.84 0.25 24.83
N GLU A 39 -17.63 0.98 25.95
CA GLU A 39 -17.58 2.44 25.95
C GLU A 39 -16.39 2.98 25.17
N ALA A 40 -15.21 2.41 25.37
CA ALA A 40 -14.01 2.77 24.60
C ALA A 40 -14.23 2.54 23.10
N GLN A 41 -14.82 1.41 22.72
CA GLN A 41 -15.16 1.12 21.31
C GLN A 41 -16.12 2.16 20.75
N LYS A 42 -17.20 2.49 21.48
CA LYS A 42 -18.17 3.50 21.08
C LYS A 42 -17.54 4.89 20.93
N GLU A 43 -16.60 5.25 21.80
CA GLU A 43 -15.86 6.49 21.69
C GLU A 43 -14.93 6.50 20.47
N THR A 44 -14.25 5.39 20.18
CA THR A 44 -13.43 5.26 18.97
C THR A 44 -14.26 5.36 17.70
N ASP A 45 -15.43 4.72 17.64
CA ASP A 45 -16.32 4.78 16.48
C ASP A 45 -16.83 6.21 16.25
N LYS A 46 -17.19 6.92 17.33
CA LYS A 46 -17.60 8.34 17.25
C LYS A 46 -16.47 9.23 16.75
N LYS A 47 -15.24 9.02 17.23
CA LYS A 47 -14.04 9.74 16.77
C LYS A 47 -13.76 9.45 15.29
N PHE A 48 -13.92 8.19 14.85
CA PHE A 48 -13.75 7.79 13.46
C PHE A 48 -14.78 8.41 12.53
N GLU A 49 -16.06 8.43 12.90
CA GLU A 49 -17.10 9.08 12.09
C GLU A 49 -16.92 10.60 12.01
N THR A 50 -16.50 11.24 13.11
CA THR A 50 -16.15 12.67 13.11
C THR A 50 -14.97 12.93 12.16
N PHE A 51 -13.93 12.10 12.25
CA PHE A 51 -12.77 12.18 11.37
C PHE A 51 -13.18 12.03 9.89
N LYS A 52 -13.99 11.02 9.57
CA LYS A 52 -14.51 10.79 8.21
C LYS A 52 -15.24 11.99 7.65
N LEU A 53 -16.12 12.62 8.44
CA LEU A 53 -16.82 13.85 8.04
C LEU A 53 -15.84 15.00 7.78
N THR A 54 -14.87 15.22 8.66
CA THR A 54 -13.86 16.27 8.46
C THR A 54 -12.93 16.01 7.27
N MET A 55 -12.76 14.75 6.88
CA MET A 55 -11.91 14.33 5.75
C MET A 55 -12.64 14.37 4.39
N GLN A 56 -13.96 14.48 4.34
CA GLN A 56 -14.72 14.47 3.07
C GLN A 56 -14.24 15.52 2.05
N PRO A 57 -13.96 16.78 2.43
CA PRO A 57 -13.45 17.77 1.47
C PRO A 57 -12.10 17.36 0.89
N LEU A 58 -11.22 16.78 1.71
CA LEU A 58 -9.91 16.29 1.29
C LEU A 58 -10.04 15.07 0.36
N GLU A 59 -10.99 14.17 0.63
CA GLU A 59 -11.30 13.05 -0.26
C GLU A 59 -11.74 13.55 -1.65
N ALA A 60 -12.63 14.54 -1.71
CA ALA A 60 -13.08 15.13 -2.96
C ALA A 60 -11.92 15.78 -3.75
N ILE A 61 -11.04 16.51 -3.06
CA ILE A 61 -9.83 17.11 -3.66
C ILE A 61 -8.89 16.02 -4.19
N ALA A 62 -8.64 14.96 -3.43
CA ALA A 62 -7.79 13.85 -3.84
C ALA A 62 -8.35 13.17 -5.10
N ILE A 63 -9.66 12.88 -5.14
CA ILE A 63 -10.33 12.32 -6.32
C ILE A 63 -10.20 13.23 -7.53
N ALA A 64 -10.39 14.55 -7.36
CA ALA A 64 -10.22 15.51 -8.44
C ALA A 64 -8.77 15.53 -8.97
N MET A 65 -7.77 15.44 -8.10
CA MET A 65 -6.37 15.32 -8.48
C MET A 65 -6.11 14.03 -9.30
N ARG A 66 -6.61 12.87 -8.84
CA ARG A 66 -6.45 11.60 -9.58
C ARG A 66 -7.18 11.62 -10.93
N ARG A 67 -8.39 12.19 -11.02
CA ARG A 67 -9.09 12.36 -12.31
C ARG A 67 -8.29 13.20 -13.31
N ARG A 68 -7.65 14.28 -12.83
CA ARG A 68 -6.77 15.12 -13.67
C ARG A 68 -5.55 14.35 -14.15
N PHE A 69 -4.91 13.55 -13.29
CA PHE A 69 -3.80 12.69 -13.66
C PHE A 69 -4.14 11.79 -14.87
N PHE A 70 -5.22 11.02 -14.77
CA PHE A 70 -5.69 10.12 -15.84
C PHE A 70 -6.05 10.88 -17.12
N SER A 71 -6.80 11.97 -16.99
CA SER A 71 -7.19 12.77 -18.17
C SER A 71 -5.98 13.37 -18.88
N ASN A 72 -4.95 13.79 -18.15
CA ASN A 72 -3.75 14.37 -18.74
C ASN A 72 -2.96 13.32 -19.50
N TYR A 73 -2.74 12.15 -18.90
CA TYR A 73 -2.08 11.03 -19.57
C TYR A 73 -2.79 10.66 -20.88
N ARG A 74 -4.12 10.46 -20.85
CA ARG A 74 -4.90 10.13 -22.06
C ARG A 74 -4.78 11.17 -23.17
N LYS A 75 -4.84 12.47 -22.82
CA LYS A 75 -4.68 13.54 -23.81
C LYS A 75 -3.30 13.50 -24.46
N GLN A 76 -2.27 13.15 -23.68
CA GLN A 76 -0.88 13.13 -24.13
C GLN A 76 -0.56 11.89 -24.97
N THR A 77 -1.13 10.72 -24.68
CA THR A 77 -0.96 9.53 -25.55
C THR A 77 -1.66 9.67 -26.91
N GLY A 78 -2.64 10.57 -27.01
CA GLY A 78 -3.28 10.96 -28.27
C GLY A 78 -2.59 12.09 -29.05
N MET A 79 -1.48 12.66 -28.56
CA MET A 79 -0.76 13.77 -29.22
C MET A 79 0.52 13.30 -29.93
N THR A 80 0.79 13.87 -31.11
CA THR A 80 2.07 13.72 -31.82
C THR A 80 3.22 14.43 -31.10
N TYR A 81 4.43 13.89 -31.25
CA TYR A 81 5.67 14.37 -30.64
C TYR A 81 5.98 15.80 -31.13
N GLY A 82 5.46 16.82 -30.45
CA GLY A 82 5.61 18.23 -30.86
C GLY A 82 4.53 19.16 -30.32
N HIS A 83 3.35 18.65 -29.97
CA HIS A 83 2.24 19.46 -29.41
C HIS A 83 2.17 19.39 -27.88
N ARG A 84 3.32 19.51 -27.21
CA ARG A 84 3.35 19.62 -25.75
C ARG A 84 3.19 21.08 -25.33
N ALA A 85 1.94 21.51 -25.16
CA ALA A 85 1.70 22.50 -24.13
C ALA A 85 2.15 21.84 -22.82
N ALA A 86 3.32 22.24 -22.32
CA ALA A 86 3.77 21.85 -21.01
C ALA A 86 2.62 22.19 -20.06
N ILE A 87 2.11 21.19 -19.35
CA ILE A 87 1.24 21.46 -18.20
C ILE A 87 2.14 22.28 -17.27
N GLU A 88 1.91 23.59 -17.24
CA GLU A 88 2.63 24.53 -16.39
C GLU A 88 2.54 24.03 -14.96
N ARG A 89 3.61 23.40 -14.50
CA ARG A 89 3.94 23.04 -13.11
C ARG A 89 2.72 22.95 -12.16
N GLY A 90 1.75 22.12 -12.51
CA GLY A 90 0.71 21.69 -11.58
C GLY A 90 1.35 20.75 -10.54
N HIS A 91 0.80 20.75 -9.32
CA HIS A 91 1.27 19.94 -8.18
C HIS A 91 1.92 18.62 -8.60
N ILE A 92 3.23 18.47 -8.34
CA ILE A 92 4.04 17.29 -8.69
C ILE A 92 3.38 15.99 -8.20
N ALA A 93 2.70 16.02 -7.04
CA ALA A 93 1.95 14.88 -6.49
C ALA A 93 0.79 14.39 -7.38
N ALA A 94 0.18 15.27 -8.18
CA ALA A 94 -0.87 14.90 -9.13
C ALA A 94 -0.32 14.18 -10.38
N HIS A 95 1.00 13.98 -10.47
CA HIS A 95 1.68 13.34 -11.59
C HIS A 95 2.33 12.00 -11.23
N HIS A 96 2.19 11.53 -9.99
CA HIS A 96 2.76 10.26 -9.57
C HIS A 96 1.69 9.17 -9.63
N GLY A 97 2.05 8.01 -10.17
CA GLY A 97 1.22 6.81 -10.07
C GLY A 97 1.07 6.38 -8.63
N ASP A 98 -0.15 6.03 -8.22
CA ASP A 98 -0.44 5.42 -6.93
C ASP A 98 -1.54 4.38 -7.09
N VAL A 99 -1.11 3.14 -7.30
CA VAL A 99 -1.99 1.99 -7.53
C VAL A 99 -2.90 1.73 -6.32
N ILE A 100 -2.43 1.95 -5.09
CA ILE A 100 -3.22 1.67 -3.87
C ILE A 100 -4.41 2.62 -3.80
N THR A 101 -4.20 3.89 -4.11
CA THR A 101 -5.27 4.89 -4.11
C THR A 101 -6.14 4.79 -5.37
N ASP A 102 -5.55 4.50 -6.53
CA ASP A 102 -6.28 4.48 -7.79
C ASP A 102 -7.16 3.25 -7.96
N THR A 103 -6.75 2.08 -7.45
CA THR A 103 -7.53 0.86 -7.61
C THR A 103 -8.94 1.00 -7.00
N PRO A 104 -9.14 1.42 -5.74
CA PRO A 104 -10.48 1.61 -5.18
C PRO A 104 -11.29 2.64 -5.96
N LEU A 105 -10.65 3.70 -6.49
CA LEU A 105 -11.31 4.72 -7.30
C LEU A 105 -11.75 4.18 -8.67
N ALA A 106 -10.97 3.30 -9.27
CA ALA A 106 -11.31 2.62 -10.53
C ALA A 106 -12.42 1.57 -10.32
N VAL A 107 -12.29 0.72 -9.30
CA VAL A 107 -13.28 -0.31 -8.94
C VAL A 107 -14.63 0.32 -8.58
N SER A 108 -14.63 1.42 -7.83
CA SER A 108 -15.85 2.19 -7.51
C SER A 108 -16.37 3.07 -8.66
N ARG A 109 -15.73 3.01 -9.84
CA ARG A 109 -16.06 3.79 -11.05
C ARG A 109 -15.99 5.31 -10.85
N ARG A 110 -15.30 5.77 -9.80
CA ARG A 110 -14.99 7.20 -9.59
C ARG A 110 -13.94 7.68 -10.60
N ILE A 111 -13.06 6.78 -11.05
CA ILE A 111 -12.25 6.90 -12.27
C ILE A 111 -12.80 5.87 -13.26
N LYS A 112 -13.38 6.34 -14.37
CA LYS A 112 -14.05 5.47 -15.35
C LYS A 112 -13.09 4.91 -16.41
N ASP A 113 -11.89 5.48 -16.52
CA ASP A 113 -10.95 5.21 -17.60
C ASP A 113 -10.05 4.02 -17.25
N THR A 114 -10.62 2.82 -17.33
CA THR A 114 -9.94 1.56 -17.02
C THR A 114 -8.84 1.21 -18.02
N ASP A 115 -8.95 1.69 -19.26
CA ASP A 115 -7.91 1.49 -20.28
C ASP A 115 -6.68 2.32 -19.97
N THR A 116 -6.86 3.58 -19.55
CA THR A 116 -5.77 4.40 -19.04
C THR A 116 -5.15 3.79 -17.79
N TYR A 117 -5.96 3.25 -16.87
CA TYR A 117 -5.47 2.52 -15.71
C TYR A 117 -4.54 1.38 -16.12
N ARG A 118 -5.00 0.51 -17.03
CA ARG A 118 -4.22 -0.63 -17.52
C ARG A 118 -2.97 -0.18 -18.25
N SER A 119 -3.05 0.88 -19.03
CA SER A 119 -1.90 1.46 -19.72
C SER A 119 -0.83 1.97 -18.76
N LEU A 120 -1.22 2.58 -17.65
CA LEU A 120 -0.31 3.12 -16.62
C LEU A 120 0.28 2.04 -15.70
N TYR A 121 -0.53 1.09 -15.25
CA TYR A 121 -0.14 0.12 -14.23
C TYR A 121 0.17 -1.28 -14.77
N TRP A 122 -0.15 -1.54 -16.04
CA TRP A 122 -0.01 -2.84 -16.71
C TRP A 122 -0.84 -3.98 -16.10
N ILE A 123 -1.75 -3.66 -15.21
CA ILE A 123 -2.64 -4.59 -14.53
C ILE A 123 -4.06 -4.01 -14.56
N SER A 124 -5.07 -4.87 -14.50
CA SER A 124 -6.45 -4.40 -14.28
C SER A 124 -6.66 -4.00 -12.82
N PRO A 125 -7.61 -3.08 -12.52
CA PRO A 125 -7.97 -2.75 -11.15
C PRO A 125 -8.32 -4.00 -10.31
N GLU A 126 -9.03 -4.96 -10.91
CA GLU A 126 -9.47 -6.19 -10.26
C GLU A 126 -8.31 -7.11 -9.87
N GLN A 127 -7.22 -7.07 -10.65
CA GLN A 127 -6.00 -7.86 -10.42
C GLN A 127 -5.00 -7.16 -9.50
N ALA A 128 -5.20 -5.91 -9.10
CA ALA A 128 -4.17 -5.14 -8.40
C ALA A 128 -4.02 -5.51 -6.92
N LYS A 129 -5.10 -5.98 -6.28
CA LYS A 129 -5.16 -6.25 -4.83
C LYS A 129 -4.05 -7.18 -4.30
N PRO A 130 -3.68 -8.29 -4.97
CA PRO A 130 -2.61 -9.18 -4.50
C PRO A 130 -1.23 -8.52 -4.34
N TYR A 131 -0.98 -7.38 -4.98
CA TYR A 131 0.31 -6.69 -4.90
C TYR A 131 0.40 -5.71 -3.72
N PHE A 132 -0.71 -5.30 -3.11
CA PHE A 132 -0.73 -4.20 -2.13
C PHE A 132 0.03 -4.49 -0.84
N ASN A 133 0.15 -5.76 -0.48
CA ASN A 133 0.90 -6.16 0.70
C ASN A 133 2.42 -6.15 0.46
N SER A 134 2.86 -6.05 -0.81
CA SER A 134 4.27 -5.99 -1.17
C SER A 134 4.70 -4.57 -1.49
N LYS A 135 5.48 -3.98 -0.59
CA LYS A 135 6.04 -2.63 -0.77
C LYS A 135 6.89 -2.53 -2.03
N ILE A 136 7.63 -3.60 -2.36
CA ILE A 136 8.51 -3.68 -3.53
C ILE A 136 7.70 -3.66 -4.83
N MET A 137 6.63 -4.46 -4.91
CA MET A 137 5.74 -4.50 -6.07
C MET A 137 5.00 -3.18 -6.26
N VAL A 138 4.43 -2.61 -5.18
CA VAL A 138 3.75 -1.31 -5.23
C VAL A 138 4.70 -0.22 -5.73
N LYS A 139 5.93 -0.18 -5.22
CA LYS A 139 6.94 0.80 -5.66
C LYS A 139 7.26 0.66 -7.15
N MET A 140 7.42 -0.56 -7.64
CA MET A 140 7.67 -0.84 -9.06
C MET A 140 6.51 -0.40 -9.96
N ILE A 141 5.28 -0.79 -9.61
CA ILE A 141 4.05 -0.45 -10.34
C ILE A 141 3.85 1.08 -10.39
N ASN A 142 4.02 1.75 -9.25
CA ASN A 142 3.89 3.21 -9.16
C ASN A 142 5.00 3.93 -9.95
N LYS A 143 6.23 3.40 -9.95
CA LYS A 143 7.35 3.93 -10.73
C LYS A 143 7.04 3.89 -12.23
N ARG A 144 6.51 2.77 -12.73
CA ARG A 144 6.08 2.64 -14.14
C ARG A 144 5.06 3.70 -14.52
N ALA A 145 3.94 3.80 -13.78
CA ALA A 145 2.90 4.77 -14.05
C ALA A 145 3.41 6.22 -13.98
N THR A 146 4.29 6.51 -13.02
CA THR A 146 4.91 7.84 -12.89
C THR A 146 5.79 8.16 -14.09
N MET A 147 6.66 7.25 -14.54
CA MET A 147 7.52 7.48 -15.70
C MET A 147 6.74 7.61 -17.00
N LEU A 148 5.70 6.81 -17.19
CA LEU A 148 4.83 6.90 -18.35
C LEU A 148 4.07 8.24 -18.40
N ALA A 149 3.75 8.81 -17.24
CA ALA A 149 3.12 10.12 -17.14
C ALA A 149 4.13 11.30 -17.04
N ASP A 150 5.43 11.03 -16.87
CA ASP A 150 6.46 12.06 -16.76
C ASP A 150 7.00 12.46 -18.14
N PHE A 151 6.40 13.52 -18.62
CA PHE A 151 6.61 14.08 -19.94
C PHE A 151 7.46 15.36 -19.90
N ARG A 152 8.24 15.57 -18.84
CA ARG A 152 9.13 16.74 -18.76
C ARG A 152 10.32 16.58 -19.72
N PRO A 153 10.78 17.65 -20.39
CA PRO A 153 12.01 17.59 -21.16
C PRO A 153 13.18 17.10 -20.30
N GLY A 154 13.94 16.12 -20.81
CA GLY A 154 15.07 15.53 -20.09
C GLY A 154 14.72 14.40 -19.11
N SER A 155 13.44 14.05 -18.92
CA SER A 155 13.08 12.81 -18.21
C SER A 155 13.48 11.59 -19.05
N LYS A 156 13.99 10.53 -18.39
CA LYS A 156 14.23 9.25 -19.07
C LYS A 156 12.86 8.61 -19.36
N PRO A 157 12.54 8.30 -20.62
CA PRO A 157 11.27 7.66 -20.95
C PRO A 157 11.24 6.22 -20.41
N TRP A 158 10.02 5.71 -20.22
CA TRP A 158 9.81 4.27 -20.06
C TRP A 158 10.14 3.57 -21.37
N ASP A 159 11.18 2.73 -21.38
CA ASP A 159 11.68 2.06 -22.58
C ASP A 159 11.32 0.56 -22.59
N VAL A 160 11.65 -0.10 -23.71
CA VAL A 160 11.37 -1.53 -23.92
C VAL A 160 12.09 -2.39 -22.88
N GLY A 161 13.34 -2.08 -22.53
CA GLY A 161 14.10 -2.87 -21.56
C GLY A 161 13.48 -2.81 -20.15
N ARG A 162 12.99 -1.65 -19.72
CA ARG A 162 12.24 -1.49 -18.47
C ARG A 162 10.89 -2.22 -18.53
N GLN A 163 10.21 -2.21 -19.67
CA GLN A 163 8.97 -2.95 -19.85
C GLN A 163 9.20 -4.47 -19.73
N GLU A 164 10.26 -5.00 -20.36
CA GLU A 164 10.63 -6.42 -20.25
C GLU A 164 11.00 -6.82 -18.81
N ALA A 165 11.81 -6.00 -18.13
CA ALA A 165 12.16 -6.21 -16.73
C ALA A 165 10.90 -6.24 -15.84
N PHE A 166 9.98 -5.30 -16.08
CA PHE A 166 8.73 -5.17 -15.34
C PHE A 166 7.83 -6.40 -15.52
N GLU A 167 7.69 -6.88 -16.75
CA GLU A 167 6.93 -8.10 -17.06
C GLU A 167 7.55 -9.35 -16.44
N LYS A 168 8.88 -9.46 -16.42
CA LYS A 168 9.59 -10.56 -15.74
C LYS A 168 9.28 -10.59 -14.24
N VAL A 169 9.40 -9.44 -13.56
CA VAL A 169 9.12 -9.36 -12.12
C VAL A 169 7.64 -9.65 -11.82
N LEU A 170 6.70 -9.13 -12.62
CA LEU A 170 5.28 -9.45 -12.47
C LEU A 170 5.00 -10.95 -12.68
N SER A 171 5.58 -11.53 -13.73
CA SER A 171 5.42 -12.96 -14.04
C SER A 171 5.96 -13.82 -12.92
N PHE A 172 7.15 -13.54 -12.41
CA PHE A 172 7.70 -14.21 -11.23
C PHE A 172 6.75 -14.08 -10.05
N TRP A 173 6.34 -12.86 -9.68
CA TRP A 173 5.47 -12.66 -8.53
C TRP A 173 4.18 -13.47 -8.62
N ASN A 174 3.54 -13.50 -9.80
CA ASN A 174 2.29 -14.20 -10.00
C ASN A 174 2.41 -15.73 -9.87
N ASN A 175 3.58 -16.28 -10.21
CA ASN A 175 3.83 -17.72 -10.19
C ASN A 175 4.61 -18.20 -8.95
N ALA A 176 5.25 -17.29 -8.22
CA ALA A 176 6.04 -17.57 -7.05
C ALA A 176 5.18 -18.02 -5.85
N SER A 177 5.71 -18.99 -5.11
CA SER A 177 5.21 -19.40 -3.81
C SER A 177 5.38 -18.28 -2.77
N SER A 178 4.69 -18.40 -1.64
CA SER A 178 4.83 -17.44 -0.53
C SER A 178 6.26 -17.35 0.00
N GLU A 179 7.02 -18.44 -0.05
CA GLU A 179 8.43 -18.45 0.39
C GLU A 179 9.33 -17.71 -0.60
N GLU A 180 9.17 -17.95 -1.90
CA GLU A 180 9.91 -17.25 -2.95
C GLU A 180 9.61 -15.74 -2.95
N ARG A 181 8.34 -15.36 -2.77
CA ARG A 181 7.95 -13.95 -2.60
C ARG A 181 8.62 -13.33 -1.38
N ARG A 182 8.66 -14.04 -0.25
CA ARG A 182 9.32 -13.56 0.96
C ARG A 182 10.83 -13.37 0.76
N LYS A 183 11.49 -14.30 0.06
CA LYS A 183 12.92 -14.18 -0.29
C LYS A 183 13.18 -12.99 -1.22
N PHE A 184 12.31 -12.77 -2.20
CA PHE A 184 12.38 -11.60 -3.09
C PHE A 184 12.20 -10.27 -2.34
N GLU A 185 11.43 -10.28 -1.25
CA GLU A 185 11.26 -9.11 -0.39
C GLU A 185 12.40 -8.85 0.59
N ASP A 186 13.24 -9.86 0.82
CA ASP A 186 14.40 -9.81 1.71
C ASP A 186 15.65 -9.40 0.92
N ILE A 187 15.79 -8.09 0.69
CA ILE A 187 16.82 -7.45 -0.15
C ILE A 187 18.26 -7.72 0.37
N ASP A 188 18.41 -8.28 1.57
CA ASP A 188 19.71 -8.61 2.17
C ASP A 188 20.22 -10.03 1.78
N GLY A 189 19.46 -10.80 0.99
CA GLY A 189 19.80 -12.16 0.55
C GLY A 189 20.63 -12.25 -0.75
N ASP A 190 21.08 -13.47 -1.07
CA ASP A 190 21.82 -13.80 -2.30
C ASP A 190 20.95 -13.49 -3.54
N GLY A 191 21.07 -12.27 -4.07
CA GLY A 191 20.04 -11.63 -4.88
C GLY A 191 19.52 -12.44 -6.06
N LEU A 192 18.20 -12.65 -6.06
CA LEU A 192 17.46 -13.30 -7.14
C LEU A 192 17.63 -12.51 -8.45
N GLN A 193 17.55 -13.20 -9.59
CA GLN A 193 17.67 -12.55 -10.90
C GLN A 193 16.60 -11.45 -11.08
N GLU A 194 15.40 -11.69 -10.57
CA GLU A 194 14.26 -10.78 -10.60
C GLU A 194 14.49 -9.54 -9.73
N GLU A 195 15.28 -9.65 -8.66
CA GLU A 195 15.67 -8.49 -7.85
C GLU A 195 16.52 -7.53 -8.68
N ARG A 196 17.44 -8.06 -9.50
CA ARG A 196 18.23 -7.25 -10.44
C ARG A 196 17.34 -6.58 -11.47
N GLU A 197 16.33 -7.27 -11.99
CA GLU A 197 15.35 -6.68 -12.92
C GLU A 197 14.53 -5.58 -12.23
N TRP A 198 14.12 -5.78 -10.97
CA TRP A 198 13.44 -4.76 -10.18
C TRP A 198 14.32 -3.52 -9.95
N LEU A 199 15.61 -3.71 -9.62
CA LEU A 199 16.56 -2.61 -9.43
C LEU A 199 16.72 -1.76 -10.69
N LYS A 200 16.74 -2.38 -11.89
CA LYS A 200 16.77 -1.67 -13.18
C LYS A 200 15.54 -0.78 -13.40
N ILE A 201 14.39 -1.11 -12.82
CA ILE A 201 13.16 -0.32 -12.95
C ILE A 201 13.18 0.85 -11.96
N VAL A 202 13.58 0.60 -10.72
CA VAL A 202 13.41 1.56 -9.63
C VAL A 202 14.53 2.61 -9.58
N TYR A 203 15.77 2.24 -9.92
CA TYR A 203 16.95 3.10 -9.72
C TYR A 203 17.65 3.57 -11.00
N ALA A 204 17.18 3.20 -12.20
CA ALA A 204 17.76 3.65 -13.48
C ALA A 204 17.11 4.93 -14.06
#